data_AF-A0AAU0HFD1-F1
#
_entry.id   AF-A0AAU0HFD1-F1
#
_cell.length_a   1.000
_cell.length_b   1.000
_cell.length_c   1.000
_cell.angle_alpha   90.00
_cell.angle_beta   90.00
_cell.angle_gamma   90.00
#
_symmetry.space_group_name_H-M   'P 1'
#
loop_
_entity.id
_entity.type
_entity.pdbx_description
1 polymer ?
#
loop_
_entity_poly.entity_id
_entity_poly.type
_entity_poly.pdbx_seq_one_letter_code
_entity_poly.pdbx_strand_id
1 'polypeptide(L)' 'MTIEARLNSLGQRHKDLDALIAQEIQRPYADDIKVHYLKRRKLAIKDEMAALTTDRKSEN' A
#
# COMPACT_ATOMS: atom_id res chain seq x y z
N MET A 1 -18.27 4.87 9.59
CA MET A 1 -17.10 5.23 8.75
C MET A 1 -17.38 4.71 7.35
N THR A 2 -17.32 5.56 6.32
CA THR A 2 -17.64 5.16 4.93
C THR A 2 -16.49 4.37 4.30
N ILE A 3 -16.81 3.47 3.37
CA ILE A 3 -15.82 2.70 2.57
C ILE A 3 -14.82 3.64 1.88
N GLU A 4 -15.27 4.82 1.47
CA GLU A 4 -14.42 5.88 0.88
C GLU A 4 -13.34 6.41 1.84
N ALA A 5 -13.68 6.64 3.10
CA ALA A 5 -12.70 7.08 4.09
C ALA A 5 -11.63 6.00 4.33
N ARG A 6 -12.03 4.72 4.30
CA ARG A 6 -11.10 3.58 4.40
C ARG A 6 -10.19 3.48 3.17
N LEU A 7 -10.73 3.61 1.96
CA LEU A 7 -9.96 3.62 0.72
C LEU A 7 -8.95 4.79 0.67
N ASN A 8 -9.36 6.00 1.07
CA ASN A 8 -8.45 7.15 1.14
C ASN A 8 -7.31 6.91 2.14
N SER A 9 -7.62 6.36 3.32
CA SER A 9 -6.61 6.05 4.33
C SER A 9 -5.62 4.97 3.85
N LEU A 10 -6.11 3.93 3.17
CA LEU A 10 -5.27 2.89 2.57
C LEU A 10 -4.41 3.46 1.43
N GLY A 11 -4.98 4.32 0.59
CA GLY A 11 -4.26 5.01 -0.47
C GLY A 11 -3.13 5.89 0.05
N GLN A 12 -3.34 6.60 1.16
CA GLN A 12 -2.28 7.39 1.80
C GLN A 12 -1.16 6.49 2.32
N ARG A 13 -1.50 5.41 3.05
CA ARG A 13 -0.51 4.44 3.55
C ARG A 13 0.29 3.78 2.42
N HIS A 14 -0.36 3.51 1.29
CA HIS A 14 0.31 2.97 0.10
C HIS A 14 1.34 3.96 -0.45
N LYS A 15 0.99 5.26 -0.57
CA LYS A 15 1.92 6.31 -1.00
C LYS A 15 3.11 6.46 -0.06
N ASP A 16 2.87 6.40 1.25
CA ASP A 16 3.92 6.52 2.25
C ASP A 16 4.90 5.35 2.17
N LEU A 17 4.39 4.11 1.99
CA LEU A 17 5.22 2.93 1.77
C LEU A 17 6.05 3.05 0.49
N ASP A 18 5.49 3.61 -0.58
CA ASP A 18 6.23 3.84 -1.83
C ASP A 18 7.38 4.83 -1.66
N ALA A 19 7.14 5.93 -0.94
CA ALA A 19 8.18 6.90 -0.63
C ALA A 19 9.31 6.27 0.21
N LEU A 20 8.96 5.46 1.22
CA LEU A 20 9.92 4.74 2.04
C LEU A 20 10.75 3.73 1.22
N ILE A 21 10.12 2.98 0.31
CA ILE A 21 10.81 2.06 -0.58
C ILE A 21 11.78 2.82 -1.50
N ALA A 22 11.32 3.92 -2.11
CA ALA A 22 12.16 4.72 -3.00
C ALA A 22 13.37 5.31 -2.25
N GLN A 23 13.16 5.81 -1.04
CA GLN A 23 14.23 6.33 -0.20
C GLN A 23 15.23 5.24 0.21
N GLU A 24 14.75 4.04 0.55
CA GLU A 24 15.62 2.93 0.95
C GLU A 24 16.44 2.39 -0.23
N ILE A 25 15.84 2.28 -1.42
CA ILE A 25 16.55 1.85 -2.66
C ILE A 25 17.60 2.87 -3.10
N GLN A 26 17.38 4.16 -2.84
CA GLN A 26 18.36 5.21 -3.14
C GLN A 26 19.57 5.20 -2.19
N ARG A 27 19.50 4.50 -1.06
CA ARG A 27 20.63 4.43 -0.13
C ARG A 27 21.72 3.51 -0.69
N PRO A 28 23.00 3.90 -0.60
CA PRO A 28 24.12 3.05 -1.03
C PRO A 28 24.27 1.76 -0.21
N TYR A 29 23.67 1.69 0.98
CA TYR A 29 23.53 0.48 1.81
C TYR A 29 22.04 0.16 1.98
N ALA A 30 21.33 -0.04 0.86
CA ALA A 30 19.94 -0.45 0.91
C ALA A 30 19.83 -1.82 1.60
N ASP A 31 19.01 -1.91 2.65
CA ASP A 31 18.68 -3.19 3.27
C ASP A 31 17.62 -3.89 2.40
N ASP A 32 18.06 -4.85 1.59
CA ASP A 32 17.19 -5.62 0.71
C ASP A 32 16.07 -6.34 1.47
N ILE A 33 16.31 -6.79 2.71
CA ILE A 33 15.29 -7.45 3.55
C ILE A 33 14.20 -6.44 3.88
N LYS A 34 14.60 -5.23 4.27
CA LYS A 34 13.68 -4.13 4.58
C LYS A 34 12.89 -3.69 3.34
N VAL A 35 13.54 -3.55 2.19
CA VAL A 35 12.88 -3.23 0.91
C VAL A 35 11.86 -4.33 0.54
N HIS A 36 12.23 -5.60 0.66
CA HIS A 36 11.32 -6.72 0.41
C HIS A 36 10.12 -6.73 1.36
N TYR A 37 10.33 -6.43 2.64
CA TYR A 37 9.25 -6.32 3.62
C TYR A 37 8.30 -5.16 3.30
N LEU A 38 8.83 -3.98 2.96
CA LEU A 38 8.03 -2.83 2.57
C LEU A 38 7.23 -3.10 1.29
N LYS A 39 7.84 -3.74 0.28
CA LYS A 39 7.14 -4.17 -0.95
C LYS A 39 6.00 -5.15 -0.66
N ARG A 40 6.19 -6.10 0.25
CA ARG A 40 5.11 -7.02 0.69
C ARG A 40 3.97 -6.28 1.36
N ARG A 41 4.26 -5.33 2.25
CA ARG A 41 3.22 -4.48 2.88
C ARG A 41 2.47 -3.64 1.85
N LYS A 42 3.19 -3.08 0.87
CA LYS A 42 2.59 -2.33 -0.23
C LYS A 42 1.62 -3.20 -1.02
N LEU A 43 2.01 -4.44 -1.32
CA LEU A 43 1.15 -5.39 -2.03
C LEU A 43 -0.12 -5.71 -1.22
N ALA A 44 0.02 -5.99 0.08
CA ALA A 44 -1.14 -6.26 0.94
C ALA A 44 -2.15 -5.09 0.99
N ILE A 45 -1.67 -3.84 1.04
CA ILE A 45 -2.55 -2.66 1.00
C ILE A 45 -3.24 -2.54 -0.37
N LYS A 46 -2.52 -2.84 -1.45
CA LYS A 46 -3.11 -2.86 -2.80
C LYS A 46 -4.21 -3.91 -2.91
N ASP A 47 -3.99 -5.11 -2.35
CA ASP A 47 -4.97 -6.19 -2.33
C ASP A 47 -6.19 -5.83 -1.47
N GLU A 48 -6.00 -5.18 -0.32
CA GLU A 48 -7.09 -4.69 0.52
C GLU A 48 -7.93 -3.62 -0.19
N MET A 49 -7.28 -2.67 -0.89
CA MET A 49 -7.99 -1.69 -1.73
C MET A 49 -8.75 -2.38 -2.86
N ALA A 50 -8.14 -3.36 -3.53
CA ALA A 50 -8.78 -4.11 -4.60
C ALA A 50 -10.01 -4.86 -4.10
N ALA A 51 -9.91 -5.54 -2.95
CA ALA A 51 -11.02 -6.22 -2.31
C ALA A 51 -12.17 -5.26 -1.99
N LEU A 52 -11.88 -4.10 -1.40
CA LEU A 52 -12.89 -3.07 -1.10
C LEU A 52 -13.54 -2.49 -2.37
N THR A 53 -12.77 -2.34 -3.46
CA THR A 53 -13.33 -1.88 -4.74
C THR A 53 -14.19 -2.94 -5.43
N THR A 54 -13.85 -4.22 -5.29
CA THR A 54 -14.64 -5.34 -5.81
C THR A 54 -15.93 -5.50 -5.02
N ASP A 55 -15.87 -5.39 -3.70
CA ASP A 55 -17.03 -5.42 -2.80
C ASP A 55 -18.06 -4.33 -3.19
N ARG A 56 -17.59 -3.09 -3.39
CA ARG A 56 -18.43 -1.99 -3.92
C ARG A 56 -19.10 -2.32 -5.26
N LYS A 57 -18.41 -3.03 -6.16
CA LYS A 57 -18.98 -3.41 -7.48
C LYS A 57 -20.02 -4.53 -7.38
N SER A 58 -20.05 -5.28 -6.27
CA SER A 58 -21.05 -6.33 -6.05
C SER A 58 -22.35 -5.80 -5.44
N GLU A 59 -22.35 -4.60 -4.86
CA GLU A 59 -23.51 -3.97 -4.22
C GLU A 59 -24.31 -3.04 -5.16
N ASN A 60 -23.93 -2.93 -6.44
CA ASN A 60 -24.55 -2.04 -7.42
C ASN A 60 -24.92 -2.76 -8.70
#